data_AF-A0A957QZH0-F1
#
_entry.id   AF-A0A957QZH0-F1
#
_cell.length_a   1.000
_cell.length_b   1.000
_cell.length_c   1.000
_cell.angle_alpha   90.00
_cell.angle_beta   90.00
_cell.angle_gamma   90.00
#
_symmetry.space_group_name_H-M   'P 1'
#
loop_
_entity.id
_entity.type
_entity.pdbx_description
1 polymer ?
#
loop_
_entity_poly.entity_id
_entity_poly.type
_entity_poly.pdbx_seq_one_letter_code
_entity_poly.pdbx_strand_id
1 'polypeptide(L)' 'MPNQGWPLAGEDLYPTLVDKAAALGHSMIQYHPFVDGNKRTGHAAMELFLIYQWP' A
#
# COMPACT_ATOMS: atom_id res chain seq x y z
N MET A 1 -6.86 14.75 2.62
CA MET A 1 -6.82 14.95 4.08
C MET A 1 -5.49 14.37 4.51
N PRO A 2 -4.62 15.13 5.19
CA PRO A 2 -3.33 14.60 5.57
C PRO A 2 -3.53 13.36 6.44
N ASN A 3 -2.88 12.27 6.03
CA ASN A 3 -2.29 11.22 6.87
C ASN A 3 -3.09 10.48 7.98
N GLN A 4 -4.39 10.24 7.89
CA GLN A 4 -5.05 9.29 8.83
C GLN A 4 -5.68 8.09 8.13
N GLY A 5 -4.89 7.01 8.02
CA GLY A 5 -5.41 5.66 7.86
C GLY A 5 -6.09 5.21 9.16
N TRP A 6 -7.17 4.44 9.05
CA TRP A 6 -7.99 4.03 10.19
C TRP A 6 -7.18 3.20 11.21
N PRO A 7 -6.98 3.68 12.44
CA PRO A 7 -6.18 2.96 13.42
C PRO A 7 -7.00 1.82 14.05
N LEU A 8 -6.43 0.61 14.12
CA LEU A 8 -6.86 -0.37 15.12
C LEU A 8 -6.21 0.05 16.45
N ALA A 9 -7.01 0.33 17.47
CA ALA A 9 -6.56 0.71 18.81
C ALA A 9 -5.81 2.06 18.93
N GLY A 10 -5.97 2.98 17.98
CA GLY A 10 -5.44 4.35 18.07
C GLY A 10 -4.04 4.56 17.48
N GLU A 11 -3.39 3.49 16.99
CA GLU A 11 -2.09 3.55 16.32
C GLU A 11 -2.20 3.22 14.83
N ASP A 12 -1.36 3.85 14.01
CA ASP A 12 -1.23 3.54 12.58
C ASP A 12 -0.62 2.14 12.42
N LEU A 13 -1.33 1.23 11.73
CA LEU A 13 -0.86 -0.14 11.48
C LEU A 13 0.45 -0.19 10.68
N TYR A 14 0.70 0.82 9.87
CA TYR A 14 1.85 0.90 8.97
C TYR A 14 2.54 2.24 9.20
N PRO A 15 3.37 2.34 10.25
CA PRO A 15 3.82 3.64 10.77
C PRO A 15 4.73 4.38 9.80
N THR A 16 5.48 3.66 8.95
CA THR A 16 6.31 4.28 7.93
C THR A 16 5.65 4.26 6.56
N LEU A 17 6.02 5.21 5.70
CA LEU A 17 5.61 5.21 4.30
C LEU A 17 5.99 3.90 3.59
N VAL A 18 7.15 3.35 3.93
CA VAL A 18 7.63 2.08 3.36
C VAL A 18 6.73 0.92 3.81
N ASP A 19 6.29 0.91 5.07
CA ASP A 19 5.34 -0.11 5.57
C ASP A 19 4.01 -0.01 4.83
N LYS A 20 3.50 1.21 4.58
CA LYS A 20 2.26 1.44 3.82
C LYS A 20 2.40 0.95 2.38
N ALA A 21 3.52 1.27 1.72
CA ALA A 21 3.81 0.80 0.38
C ALA A 21 3.91 -0.74 0.34
N ALA A 22 4.64 -1.35 1.27
CA ALA A 22 4.80 -2.80 1.36
C ALA A 22 3.45 -3.50 1.61
N ALA A 23 2.60 -2.95 2.48
CA ALA A 23 1.26 -3.46 2.74
C ALA A 23 0.37 -3.41 1.48
N LEU A 24 0.41 -2.30 0.74
CA LEU A 24 -0.28 -2.15 -0.54
C LEU A 24 0.16 -3.22 -1.53
N GLY A 25 1.46 -3.32 -1.82
CA GLY A 25 2.00 -4.30 -2.76
C GLY A 25 1.72 -5.74 -2.36
N HIS A 26 1.89 -6.07 -1.07
CA HIS A 26 1.57 -7.39 -0.53
C HIS A 26 0.10 -7.75 -0.73
N SER A 27 -0.82 -6.84 -0.41
CA SER A 27 -2.26 -7.10 -0.56
C SER A 27 -2.64 -7.42 -2.01
N MET A 28 -2.07 -6.68 -2.98
CA MET A 28 -2.34 -6.88 -4.41
C MET A 28 -1.76 -8.20 -4.91
N ILE A 29 -0.61 -8.63 -4.39
CA ILE A 29 -0.02 -9.91 -4.78
C ILE A 29 -0.76 -11.08 -4.13
N GLN A 30 -1.05 -10.98 -2.84
CA GLN A 30 -1.61 -12.08 -2.05
C GLN A 30 -3.05 -12.39 -2.45
N TYR A 31 -3.88 -11.36 -2.62
CA TYR A 31 -5.32 -11.55 -2.85
C TYR A 31 -5.70 -11.63 -4.32
N HIS A 32 -4.73 -11.54 -5.24
CA HIS A 32 -4.92 -11.71 -6.68
C HIS A 32 -6.16 -10.97 -7.25
N PRO A 33 -6.30 -9.65 -7.03
CA PRO A 33 -7.49 -8.90 -7.47
C PRO A 33 -7.63 -8.78 -8.98
N PHE A 34 -6.59 -9.08 -9.76
CA PHE A 34 -6.61 -9.06 -11.22
C PHE A 34 -6.52 -10.48 -11.81
N VAL A 35 -7.11 -10.66 -12.99
CA VAL A 35 -7.06 -11.93 -13.75
C VAL A 35 -5.62 -12.35 -14.06
N ASP A 36 -4.75 -11.39 -14.38
CA ASP A 36 -3.30 -11.56 -14.52
C ASP A 36 -2.60 -10.27 -14.08
N GLY A 37 -1.27 -10.35 -13.87
CA GLY A 37 -0.43 -9.18 -13.67
C GLY A 37 -0.29 -8.74 -12.22
N ASN A 38 -0.90 -9.43 -11.25
CA ASN A 38 -0.91 -9.06 -9.83
C ASN A 38 0.47 -8.63 -9.29
N LYS A 39 1.55 -9.36 -9.62
CA LYS A 39 2.92 -9.00 -9.23
C LYS A 39 3.42 -7.69 -9.85
N ARG A 40 3.18 -7.51 -11.16
CA ARG A 40 3.58 -6.31 -11.90
C ARG A 40 2.81 -5.08 -11.40
N THR A 41 1.50 -5.23 -11.25
CA THR A 41 0.63 -4.16 -10.78
C THR A 41 0.91 -3.82 -9.31
N GLY A 42 1.15 -4.82 -8.45
CA GLY A 42 1.54 -4.60 -7.05
C GLY A 42 2.85 -3.83 -6.93
N HIS A 43 3.87 -4.18 -7.72
CA HIS A 43 5.14 -3.45 -7.76
C HIS A 43 4.97 -2.01 -8.24
N ALA A 44 4.27 -1.82 -9.36
CA ALA A 44 4.02 -0.48 -9.90
C ALA A 44 3.22 0.40 -8.92
N ALA A 45 2.26 -0.19 -8.18
CA ALA A 45 1.50 0.52 -7.14
C ALA A 45 2.40 0.94 -5.96
N MET A 46 3.34 0.08 -5.53
CA MET A 46 4.34 0.43 -4.52
C MET A 46 5.19 1.62 -4.97
N GLU A 47 5.73 1.57 -6.20
CA GLU A 47 6.55 2.65 -6.77
C GLU A 47 5.77 3.95 -6.86
N LEU A 48 4.55 3.90 -7.38
CA LEU A 48 3.68 5.08 -7.51
C LEU A 48 3.38 5.69 -6.13
N PHE A 49 3.09 4.86 -5.12
CA PHE A 49 2.82 5.32 -3.76
C PHE A 49 4.03 6.05 -3.16
N LEU A 50 5.23 5.53 -3.37
CA LEU A 50 6.48 6.14 -2.88
C LEU A 50 6.86 7.41 -3.63
N ILE A 51 6.63 7.47 -4.94
CA ILE A 51 6.97 8.61 -5.79
C ILE A 51 6.00 9.77 -5.55
N TYR A 52 4.70 9.48 -5.50
CA TYR A 52 3.67 10.52 -5.47
C TYR A 52 3.20 10.89 -4.06
N GLN A 53 3.83 10.33 -3.00
CA GLN A 53 3.63 10.67 -1.58
C GLN A 53 2.23 11.20 -1.32
N TRP A 54 1.22 10.34 -1.56
CA TRP A 54 -0.17 10.76 -1.54
C TRP A 54 -0.45 11.57 -0.25
N PRO A 55 -0.82 12.86 -0.35
CA PRO A 55 -0.92 13.75 0.80
C PRO A 55 -2.02 13.32 1.78
#